data_AF-A0A9W8Q1N4-F1
#
_entry.id   AF-A0A9W8Q1N4-F1
#
_cell.length_a   1.000
_cell.length_b   1.000
_cell.length_c   1.000
_cell.angle_alpha   90.00
_cell.angle_beta   90.00
_cell.angle_gamma   90.00
#
_symmetry.space_group_name_H-M   'P 1'
#
loop_
_entity.id
_entity.type
_entity.pdbx_description
1 polymer ?
#
loop_
_entity_poly.entity_id
_entity_poly.type
_entity_poly.pdbx_seq_one_letter_code
_entity_poly.pdbx_strand_id
1 'polypeptide(L)'
;MNVTQDAAGHGLDAGLVQQLYNHYCHLSYLSALAAVLLVGHALRRHRRLSRFRGPPLAAVSDVPHRLAMLGGECHLFYARANNKYGPIARVAPNILTTSSPAVWAHVNNTPGYKRSDWYYNAEADGARVLWS
;
A
#
# COMPACT_ATOMS: atom_id res chain seq x y z
N MET A 1 -71.11 -19.10 -0.47
CA MET A 1 -70.25 -18.72 0.66
C MET A 1 -68.82 -18.77 0.17
N ASN A 2 -68.13 -17.62 0.20
CA ASN A 2 -66.94 -17.33 -0.60
C ASN A 2 -65.70 -18.05 -0.04
N VAL A 3 -65.17 -19.02 -0.78
CA VAL A 3 -63.92 -19.77 -0.45
C VAL A 3 -62.77 -19.25 -1.31
N THR A 4 -62.54 -17.94 -1.33
CA THR A 4 -61.44 -17.35 -2.11
C THR A 4 -60.74 -16.18 -1.43
N GLN A 5 -60.93 -15.97 -0.12
CA GLN A 5 -60.32 -14.82 0.57
C GLN A 5 -59.02 -15.14 1.33
N ASP A 6 -58.61 -16.40 1.38
CA ASP A 6 -57.48 -16.83 2.24
C ASP A 6 -56.16 -17.05 1.51
N ALA A 7 -56.08 -16.74 0.21
CA ALA A 7 -54.89 -16.99 -0.63
C ALA A 7 -54.21 -15.71 -1.15
N ALA A 8 -54.54 -14.54 -0.61
CA ALA A 8 -53.97 -13.26 -1.03
C ALA A 8 -52.89 -12.77 -0.07
N GLY A 9 -51.69 -13.34 -0.22
CA GLY A 9 -50.50 -12.50 -0.28
C GLY A 9 -49.82 -12.12 1.03
N HIS A 10 -49.20 -13.09 1.71
CA HIS A 10 -47.86 -12.86 2.28
C HIS A 10 -46.82 -12.75 1.14
N GLY A 11 -47.11 -11.92 0.14
CA GLY A 11 -46.15 -11.55 -0.88
C GLY A 11 -45.29 -10.45 -0.29
N LEU A 12 -43.97 -10.65 -0.28
CA LEU A 12 -43.00 -9.58 -0.03
C LEU A 12 -43.49 -8.34 -0.77
N ASP A 13 -43.73 -7.25 -0.03
CA ASP A 13 -44.27 -6.03 -0.59
C ASP A 13 -43.33 -5.56 -1.71
N ALA A 14 -43.88 -5.33 -2.90
CA ALA A 14 -43.08 -4.95 -4.07
C ALA A 14 -42.20 -3.71 -3.80
N GLY A 15 -42.60 -2.87 -2.83
CA GLY A 15 -41.83 -1.76 -2.31
C GLY A 15 -40.52 -2.18 -1.62
N LEU A 16 -40.56 -3.13 -0.67
CA LEU A 16 -39.37 -3.67 -0.02
C LEU A 16 -38.44 -4.37 -1.01
N VAL A 17 -38.99 -5.11 -1.98
CA VAL A 17 -38.17 -5.74 -3.04
C VAL A 17 -37.46 -4.68 -3.88
N GLN A 18 -38.15 -3.60 -4.27
CA GLN A 18 -37.55 -2.49 -5.01
C GLN A 18 -36.53 -1.72 -4.17
N GLN A 19 -36.80 -1.50 -2.89
CA GLN A 19 -35.88 -0.85 -1.95
C GLN A 19 -34.60 -1.67 -1.79
N LEU A 20 -34.71 -2.97 -1.58
CA LEU A 20 -33.56 -3.88 -1.49
C LEU A 20 -32.77 -3.86 -2.80
N TYR A 21 -33.44 -3.97 -3.95
CA TYR A 21 -32.79 -3.92 -5.26
C TYR A 21 -31.98 -2.63 -5.46
N ASN A 22 -32.56 -1.47 -5.12
CA ASN A 22 -31.87 -0.18 -5.21
C ASN A 22 -30.63 -0.17 -4.30
N HIS A 23 -30.73 -0.64 -3.06
CA HIS A 23 -29.59 -0.73 -2.14
C HIS A 23 -28.48 -1.64 -2.68
N TYR A 24 -28.81 -2.82 -3.21
CA TYR A 24 -27.81 -3.71 -3.84
C TYR A 24 -27.12 -3.07 -5.05
N CYS A 25 -27.86 -2.34 -5.88
CA CYS A 25 -27.29 -1.59 -7.00
C CYS A 25 -26.35 -0.49 -6.51
N HIS A 26 -26.74 0.28 -5.49
CA HIS A 26 -25.87 1.31 -4.93
C HIS A 26 -24.57 0.72 -4.34
N LEU A 27 -24.67 -0.39 -3.60
CA LEU A 27 -23.49 -1.06 -3.05
C LEU A 27 -22.56 -1.61 -4.14
N SER A 28 -23.09 -2.14 -5.24
CA SER A 28 -22.27 -2.62 -6.36
C SER A 28 -21.57 -1.46 -7.08
N TYR A 29 -22.24 -0.33 -7.30
CA TYR A 29 -21.61 0.87 -7.87
C TYR A 29 -20.52 1.45 -6.97
N LEU A 30 -20.76 1.51 -5.64
CA LEU A 30 -19.77 2.00 -4.69
C LEU A 30 -18.53 1.10 -4.63
N SER A 31 -18.72 -0.23 -4.64
CA SER A 31 -17.60 -1.17 -4.64
C SER A 31 -16.79 -1.11 -5.95
N ALA A 32 -17.46 -0.98 -7.10
CA ALA A 32 -16.78 -0.78 -8.38
C ALA A 32 -15.98 0.53 -8.42
N LEU A 33 -16.56 1.64 -7.93
CA LEU A 33 -15.87 2.92 -7.83
C LEU A 33 -14.64 2.82 -6.92
N ALA A 34 -14.80 2.21 -5.74
CA ALA A 34 -13.69 2.01 -4.81
C ALA A 34 -12.56 1.18 -5.46
N ALA A 35 -12.90 0.10 -6.18
CA ALA A 35 -11.93 -0.72 -6.91
C ALA A 35 -11.18 0.10 -7.97
N VAL A 36 -11.88 0.91 -8.77
CA VAL A 36 -11.27 1.78 -9.79
C VAL A 36 -10.32 2.80 -9.15
N LEU A 37 -10.71 3.40 -8.02
CA LEU A 37 -9.86 4.35 -7.30
C LEU A 37 -8.61 3.67 -6.72
N LEU A 38 -8.74 2.50 -6.11
CA LEU A 38 -7.63 1.74 -5.56
C LEU A 38 -6.65 1.29 -6.64
N VAL A 39 -7.15 0.76 -7.77
CA VAL A 39 -6.33 0.36 -8.92
C VAL A 39 -5.64 1.59 -9.53
N GLY A 40 -6.38 2.67 -9.76
CA GLY A 40 -5.82 3.92 -10.27
C GLY A 40 -4.72 4.48 -9.36
N HIS A 41 -4.91 4.40 -8.04
CA HIS A 41 -3.93 4.83 -7.06
C HIS A 41 -2.67 3.94 -7.05
N ALA A 42 -2.85 2.61 -7.11
CA ALA A 42 -1.76 1.65 -7.22
C ALA A 42 -0.95 1.85 -8.51
N LEU A 43 -1.61 2.06 -9.66
CA LEU A 43 -0.96 2.34 -10.94
C LEU A 43 -0.18 3.64 -10.92
N ARG A 44 -0.72 4.73 -10.35
CA ARG A 44 0.01 6.00 -10.21
C ARG A 44 1.27 5.84 -9.36
N ARG A 45 1.18 5.13 -8.24
CA ARG A 45 2.33 4.80 -7.38
C ARG A 45 3.39 4.00 -8.14
N HIS A 46 2.95 2.94 -8.82
CA HIS A 46 3.82 2.09 -9.61
C HIS A 46 4.54 2.87 -10.72
N ARG A 47 3.83 3.72 -11.47
CA ARG A 47 4.41 4.54 -12.55
C ARG A 47 5.50 5.48 -12.04
N ARG A 48 5.34 6.10 -10.86
CA ARG A 48 6.36 7.00 -10.29
C ARG A 48 7.70 6.32 -10.01
N LEU A 49 7.68 5.07 -9.54
CA LEU A 49 8.89 4.30 -9.23
C LEU A 49 9.30 3.33 -10.34
N SER A 50 8.53 3.22 -11.43
CA SER A 50 8.79 2.29 -12.54
C SER A 50 10.12 2.53 -13.27
N ARG A 51 10.63 3.77 -13.21
CA ARG A 51 11.94 4.12 -13.78
C ARG A 51 13.12 3.45 -13.07
N PHE A 52 12.93 3.00 -11.83
CA PHE A 52 13.97 2.35 -11.05
C PHE A 52 13.88 0.84 -11.20
N ARG A 53 15.02 0.22 -11.51
CA ARG A 53 15.15 -1.23 -11.66
C ARG A 53 15.08 -1.89 -10.29
N GLY A 54 14.57 -3.13 -10.23
CA GLY A 54 14.41 -3.88 -8.98
C GLY A 54 13.86 -5.27 -9.23
N PRO A 55 13.76 -6.12 -8.19
CA PRO A 55 13.12 -7.43 -8.31
C PRO A 55 11.71 -7.31 -8.89
N PRO A 56 11.32 -8.21 -9.81
CA PRO A 56 10.02 -8.11 -10.48
C PRO A 56 8.85 -8.16 -9.49
N LEU A 57 8.96 -8.99 -8.45
CA LEU A 57 7.95 -9.07 -7.38
C LEU A 57 7.88 -7.79 -6.54
N ALA A 58 9.00 -7.08 -6.36
CA ALA A 58 9.05 -5.81 -5.64
C ALA A 58 8.37 -4.66 -6.41
N ALA A 59 8.07 -4.86 -7.70
CA ALA A 59 7.31 -3.91 -8.49
C ALA A 59 5.81 -3.92 -8.15
N VAL A 60 5.30 -5.10 -7.79
CA VAL A 60 3.87 -5.37 -7.62
C VAL A 60 3.49 -5.46 -6.13
N SER A 61 4.37 -6.02 -5.30
CA SER A 61 4.06 -6.35 -3.91
C SER A 61 5.21 -6.04 -2.94
N ASP A 62 4.86 -5.70 -1.71
CA ASP A 62 5.79 -5.57 -0.58
C ASP A 62 6.27 -6.92 -0.05
N VAL A 63 5.64 -8.04 -0.46
CA VAL A 63 5.92 -9.39 0.06
C VAL A 63 7.41 -9.73 0.13
N PRO A 64 8.24 -9.58 -0.94
CA PRO A 64 9.66 -9.91 -0.85
C PRO A 64 10.40 -9.09 0.23
N HIS A 65 10.04 -7.82 0.39
CA HIS A 65 10.61 -6.95 1.41
C HIS A 65 10.17 -7.36 2.81
N ARG A 66 8.89 -7.68 3.01
CA ARG A 66 8.35 -8.13 4.31
C ARG A 66 8.95 -9.46 4.72
N LEU A 67 9.11 -10.41 3.80
CA LEU A 67 9.76 -11.69 4.07
C LEU A 67 11.22 -11.50 4.47
N ALA A 68 11.96 -10.65 3.76
CA ALA A 68 13.34 -10.34 4.12
C ALA A 68 13.43 -9.64 5.50
N MET A 69 12.47 -8.78 5.83
CA MET A 69 12.40 -8.13 7.14
C MET A 69 12.10 -9.12 8.27
N LEU A 70 11.12 -10.00 8.08
CA LEU A 70 10.77 -11.04 9.07
C LEU A 70 11.88 -12.08 9.24
N GLY A 71 12.66 -12.35 8.20
CA GLY A 71 13.81 -13.25 8.26
C GLY A 71 15.08 -12.63 8.86
N GLY A 72 15.10 -11.33 9.16
CA GLY A 72 16.33 -10.62 9.62
C GLY A 72 17.34 -10.31 8.49
N GLU A 73 17.05 -10.73 7.26
CA GLU A 73 17.94 -10.65 6.10
C GLU A 73 17.68 -9.41 5.22
N CYS A 74 17.06 -8.37 5.79
CA CYS A 74 16.68 -7.17 5.04
C CYS A 74 17.90 -6.44 4.45
N HIS A 75 19.00 -6.39 5.21
CA HIS A 75 20.26 -5.77 4.80
C HIS A 75 20.89 -6.51 3.60
N LEU A 76 20.91 -7.85 3.60
CA LEU A 76 21.37 -8.64 2.46
C LEU A 76 20.44 -8.50 1.25
N PHE A 77 19.13 -8.41 1.48
CA PHE A 77 18.17 -8.17 0.40
C PHE A 77 18.43 -6.83 -0.30
N TYR A 78 18.67 -5.75 0.44
CA TYR A 78 19.01 -4.44 -0.13
C TYR A 78 20.36 -4.46 -0.84
N ALA A 79 21.39 -5.07 -0.23
CA ALA A 79 22.71 -5.19 -0.84
C ALA A 79 22.65 -5.94 -2.19
N ARG A 80 21.94 -7.08 -2.23
CA ARG A 80 21.73 -7.84 -3.49
C ARG A 80 20.96 -7.03 -4.53
N ALA A 81 19.95 -6.27 -4.11
CA ALA A 81 19.19 -5.42 -5.02
C ALA A 81 20.08 -4.32 -5.63
N ASN A 82 20.85 -3.61 -4.82
CA ASN A 82 21.74 -2.55 -5.30
C ASN A 82 22.86 -3.10 -6.19
N ASN A 83 23.46 -4.24 -5.81
CA ASN A 83 24.50 -4.89 -6.61
C ASN A 83 24.00 -5.33 -7.99
N LYS A 84 22.73 -5.78 -8.08
CA LYS A 84 22.15 -6.30 -9.33
C LYS A 84 21.53 -5.22 -10.22
N TYR A 85 20.84 -4.24 -9.64
CA TYR A 85 20.02 -3.29 -10.38
C TYR A 85 20.60 -1.88 -10.44
N GLY A 86 21.69 -1.62 -9.70
CA GLY A 86 22.40 -0.34 -9.65
C GLY A 86 22.25 0.36 -8.30
N PRO A 87 22.89 1.54 -8.15
CA PRO A 87 23.01 2.22 -6.85
C PRO A 87 21.70 2.73 -6.27
N ILE A 88 20.62 2.74 -7.05
CA ILE A 88 19.25 2.99 -6.59
C ILE A 88 18.38 1.85 -7.11
N ALA A 89 17.90 0.99 -6.22
CA ALA A 89 17.08 -0.16 -6.56
C ALA A 89 15.72 -0.09 -5.89
N ARG A 90 14.68 -0.54 -6.60
CA ARG A 90 13.33 -0.70 -6.04
C ARG A 90 13.24 -2.01 -5.26
N VAL A 91 12.80 -1.93 -4.00
CA VAL A 91 12.66 -3.09 -3.09
C VAL A 91 11.21 -3.36 -2.67
N ALA A 92 10.33 -2.38 -2.85
CA ALA A 92 8.88 -2.54 -2.77
C ALA A 92 8.18 -1.49 -3.68
N PRO A 93 6.87 -1.59 -3.96
CA PRO A 93 6.14 -0.66 -4.83
C PRO A 93 6.29 0.82 -4.47
N ASN A 94 6.53 1.13 -3.18
CA ASN A 94 6.73 2.49 -2.67
C ASN A 94 8.08 2.68 -1.95
N ILE A 95 9.02 1.74 -2.07
CA ILE A 95 10.28 1.77 -1.32
C ILE A 95 11.45 1.58 -2.29
N LEU A 96 12.38 2.53 -2.22
CA LEU A 96 13.68 2.47 -2.88
C LEU A 96 14.77 2.31 -1.82
N THR A 97 15.80 1.57 -2.17
CA THR A 97 17.07 1.54 -1.44
C THR A 97 18.13 2.25 -2.28
N THR A 98 19.11 2.85 -1.62
CA THR A 98 20.24 3.54 -2.26
C THR A 98 21.54 3.15 -1.59
N SER A 99 22.56 2.83 -2.41
CA SER A 99 23.95 2.67 -1.99
C SER A 99 24.83 3.84 -2.41
N SER A 100 24.27 4.88 -3.05
CA SER A 100 25.03 6.05 -3.48
C SER A 100 25.29 7.01 -2.31
N PRO A 101 26.57 7.30 -1.97
CA PRO A 101 26.90 8.27 -0.93
C PRO A 101 26.38 9.67 -1.24
N ALA A 102 26.39 10.07 -2.51
CA ALA A 102 25.91 11.37 -2.95
C ALA A 102 24.40 11.56 -2.72
N VAL A 103 23.61 10.52 -2.99
CA VAL A 103 22.16 10.53 -2.73
C VAL A 103 21.88 10.57 -1.24
N TRP A 104 22.63 9.79 -0.45
CA TRP A 104 22.55 9.79 1.00
C TRP A 104 22.81 11.19 1.59
N ALA A 105 23.91 11.82 1.18
CA ALA A 105 24.26 13.17 1.62
C ALA A 105 23.19 14.19 1.21
N HIS A 106 22.68 14.10 -0.03
CA HIS A 106 21.65 14.99 -0.52
C HIS A 106 20.34 14.88 0.29
N VAL A 107 19.84 13.67 0.53
CA VAL A 107 18.59 13.45 1.30
C VAL A 107 18.72 13.89 2.75
N ASN A 108 19.92 13.74 3.35
CA ASN A 108 20.14 14.16 4.73
C ASN A 108 20.29 15.68 4.88
N ASN A 109 20.92 16.35 3.93
CA ASN A 109 21.19 17.79 4.00
C ASN A 109 20.07 18.67 3.40
N THR A 110 19.12 18.09 2.67
CA THR A 110 18.04 18.84 2.04
C THR A 110 16.79 18.87 2.93
N PRO A 111 16.27 20.06 3.29
CA PRO A 111 15.01 20.18 4.03
C PRO A 111 13.82 19.73 3.16
N GLY A 112 12.76 19.20 3.80
CA GLY A 112 11.52 18.80 3.12
C GLY A 112 11.30 17.29 2.98
N TYR A 113 12.30 16.46 3.31
CA TYR A 113 12.09 15.01 3.41
C TYR A 113 11.55 14.63 4.79
N LYS A 114 10.36 14.00 4.81
CA LYS A 114 9.81 13.41 6.03
C LYS A 114 10.63 12.19 6.43
N ARG A 115 11.13 12.19 7.66
CA ARG A 115 11.80 11.04 8.28
C ARG A 115 10.84 10.33 9.22
N SER A 116 11.07 9.05 9.45
CA SER A 116 10.33 8.24 10.41
C SER A 116 10.78 8.55 11.83
N ASP A 117 9.88 8.41 12.81
CA ASP A 117 10.11 8.80 14.20
C ASP A 117 11.35 8.13 14.82
N TRP A 118 11.62 6.87 14.45
CA TRP A 118 12.82 6.16 14.92
C TRP A 118 14.12 6.89 14.60
N TYR A 119 14.17 7.66 13.50
CA TYR A 119 15.36 8.41 13.10
C TYR A 119 15.69 9.50 14.12
N TYR A 120 14.67 10.21 14.59
CA TYR A 120 14.83 11.26 15.61
C TYR A 120 15.09 10.67 17.00
N ASN A 121 14.49 9.52 17.32
CA ASN A 121 14.73 8.84 18.59
C ASN A 121 16.18 8.34 18.71
N ALA A 122 16.74 7.79 17.63
CA ALA A 122 18.14 7.35 17.60
C ALA A 122 19.13 8.52 17.76
N GLU A 123 18.82 9.67 17.17
CA GLU A 123 19.62 10.90 17.33
C GLU A 123 19.55 11.43 18.77
N ALA A 124 18.36 11.44 19.37
CA ALA A 124 18.14 11.86 20.74
C ALA A 124 18.84 10.94 21.77
N ASP A 125 18.79 9.62 21.56
CA ASP A 125 19.48 8.64 22.40
C ASP A 125 21.01 8.76 22.27
N GLY A 126 21.52 8.97 21.04
CA GLY A 126 22.95 9.22 20.81
C GLY A 126 23.45 10.47 21.54
N ALA A 127 22.65 11.55 21.54
CA ALA A 127 22.96 12.73 22.33
C ALA A 127 22.95 12.40 23.84
N ARG A 128 22.01 11.57 24.31
CA ARG A 128 21.90 11.21 25.73
C ARG A 128 23.09 10.39 26.26
N VAL A 129 23.66 9.52 25.42
CA VAL A 129 24.81 8.66 25.78
C VAL A 129 26.15 9.42 25.80
N LEU A 130 26.28 10.51 25.03
CA LEU A 130 27.53 11.28 24.96
C LEU A 130 27.73 12.27 26.13
N TRP A 131 26.73 12.43 27.02
CA TRP A 131 26.79 13.31 28.19
C TRP A 131 26.55 12.56 29.52
N SER A 132 26.74 11.23 29.55
CA SER A 132 26.75 10.39 30.76
C SER A 132 28.11 9.75 30.98
#